data_AF-A0A6V7JKD9-F1
#
_entry.id   AF-A0A6V7JKD9-F1
#
_cell.length_a   1.000
_cell.length_b   1.000
_cell.length_c   1.000
_cell.angle_alpha   90.00
_cell.angle_beta   90.00
_cell.angle_gamma   90.00
#
_symmetry.space_group_name_H-M   'P 1'
#
loop_
_entity.id
_entity.type
_entity.pdbx_description
1 polymer ?
#
loop_
_entity_poly.entity_id
_entity_poly.type
_entity_poly.pdbx_seq_one_letter_code
_entity_poly.pdbx_strand_id
1 'polypeptide(L)' 'ILLLAVGANCLYSSRSDVVQLNPSNFDELVINSDHVWIVEFFAPWCGHCKALTPEYDKAATALK' A
#
# COMPACT_ATOMS: atom_id res chain seq x y z
N ILE A 1 26.93 -20.25 -1.82
CA ILE A 1 26.49 -18.90 -1.41
C ILE A 1 25.58 -18.38 -2.52
N LEU A 2 24.32 -18.79 -2.50
CA LEU A 2 23.32 -18.35 -3.48
C LEU A 2 22.41 -17.37 -2.74
N LEU A 3 22.76 -16.08 -2.79
CA LEU A 3 21.86 -15.01 -2.38
C LEU A 3 20.74 -14.95 -3.42
N LEU A 4 19.68 -15.73 -3.21
CA LEU A 4 18.40 -15.43 -3.83
C LEU A 4 17.93 -14.12 -3.19
N ALA A 5 18.22 -13.01 -3.85
CA ALA A 5 17.55 -11.76 -3.60
C ALA A 5 16.07 -11.96 -3.90
N VAL A 6 15.31 -12.41 -2.88
CA VAL A 6 13.86 -12.31 -2.88
C VAL A 6 13.57 -10.82 -2.86
N GLY A 7 13.51 -10.21 -4.04
CA GLY A 7 13.16 -8.81 -4.20
C GLY A 7 11.83 -8.57 -3.51
N ALA A 8 11.85 -7.75 -2.46
CA ALA A 8 10.63 -7.21 -1.89
C ALA A 8 9.92 -6.43 -3.00
N ASN A 9 8.89 -7.04 -3.59
CA ASN A 9 8.04 -6.38 -4.57
C ASN A 9 7.23 -5.34 -3.77
N CYS A 10 7.68 -4.10 -3.72
CA CYS A 10 6.85 -3.02 -3.20
C CYS A 10 5.81 -2.70 -4.29
N LEU A 11 4.52 -2.85 -4.00
CA LEU A 11 3.46 -2.60 -4.99
C LEU A 11 3.34 -1.10 -5.32
N TYR A 12 3.57 -0.25 -4.32
CA TYR A 12 3.54 1.20 -4.44
C TYR A 12 4.95 1.80 -4.27
N SER A 13 5.26 2.85 -5.04
CA SER A 13 6.53 3.57 -4.99
C SER A 13 6.55 4.59 -3.85
N SER A 14 7.74 5.01 -3.41
CA SER A 14 7.91 6.12 -2.45
C SER A 14 7.40 7.47 -2.94
N ARG A 15 7.04 7.58 -4.23
CA ARG A 15 6.42 8.77 -4.83
C ARG A 15 4.88 8.73 -4.83
N SER A 16 4.28 7.60 -4.47
CA SER A 16 2.82 7.47 -4.39
C SER A 16 2.28 8.22 -3.16
N ASP A 17 1.07 8.74 -3.28
CA ASP A 17 0.32 9.33 -2.16
C ASP A 17 -0.31 8.27 -1.23
N VAL A 18 -0.20 6.99 -1.58
CA VAL A 18 -0.66 5.87 -0.76
C VAL A 18 0.21 5.72 0.49
N VAL A 19 -0.44 5.73 1.65
CA VAL A 19 0.21 5.49 2.95
C VAL A 19 0.41 3.98 3.17
N GLN A 20 1.66 3.56 3.37
CA GLN A 20 1.97 2.16 3.65
C GLN A 20 1.70 1.81 5.11
N LEU A 21 0.71 0.96 5.32
CA LEU A 21 0.31 0.48 6.63
C LEU A 21 1.06 -0.80 7.02
N ASN A 22 1.33 -0.95 8.31
CA ASN A 22 1.97 -2.10 8.91
C ASN A 22 1.46 -2.26 10.36
N PRO A 23 1.75 -3.39 11.03
CA PRO A 23 1.21 -3.64 12.38
C PRO A 23 1.56 -2.57 13.42
N SER A 24 2.65 -1.82 13.23
CA SER A 24 3.06 -0.79 14.19
C SER A 24 2.34 0.55 14.04
N ASN A 25 1.73 0.84 12.88
CA ASN A 25 1.05 2.12 12.62
C ASN A 25 -0.45 1.99 12.32
N PHE A 26 -0.96 0.77 12.13
CA PHE A 26 -2.34 0.56 11.72
C PHE A 26 -3.36 1.08 12.76
N ASP A 27 -3.15 0.76 14.04
CA ASP A 27 -4.09 1.14 15.09
C ASP A 27 -4.13 2.66 15.29
N GLU A 28 -2.99 3.33 15.26
CA GLU A 28 -2.90 4.78 15.39
C GLU A 28 -3.51 5.49 14.17
N LEU A 29 -3.11 5.07 12.97
CA LEU A 29 -3.50 5.78 11.75
C LEU A 29 -4.93 5.49 11.32
N VAL A 30 -5.43 4.25 11.50
CA VAL A 30 -6.71 3.81 10.94
C VAL A 30 -7.77 3.65 12.03
N ILE A 31 -7.48 2.90 13.10
CA ILE A 31 -8.49 2.55 14.11
C ILE A 31 -8.84 3.74 15.01
N ASN A 32 -7.82 4.47 15.45
CA ASN A 32 -7.98 5.62 16.35
C ASN A 32 -7.99 6.96 15.60
N SER A 33 -8.36 6.94 14.32
CA SER A 33 -8.40 8.13 13.47
C SER A 33 -9.75 8.86 13.55
N ASP A 34 -9.71 10.18 13.44
CA ASP A 34 -10.91 11.01 13.20
C ASP A 34 -11.26 11.11 11.70
N HIS A 35 -10.51 10.44 10.83
CA HIS A 35 -10.69 10.44 9.38
C HIS A 35 -11.28 9.11 8.86
N VAL A 36 -11.92 9.18 7.69
CA VAL A 36 -12.37 7.97 6.97
C VAL A 36 -11.20 7.43 6.15
N TRP A 37 -10.90 6.14 6.33
CA TRP A 37 -9.83 5.45 5.62
C TRP A 37 -10.38 4.47 4.59
N ILE A 38 -9.80 4.48 3.40
CA ILE A 38 -9.92 3.40 2.42
C ILE A 38 -8.63 2.59 2.50
N VAL A 39 -8.74 1.30 2.79
CA VAL A 39 -7.60 0.42 3.01
C VAL A 39 -7.64 -0.73 2.01
N GLU A 40 -6.56 -0.87 1.24
CA GLU A 40 -6.32 -2.02 0.37
C GLU A 40 -5.40 -3.02 1.06
N PHE A 41 -5.92 -4.21 1.36
CA PHE A 41 -5.11 -5.36 1.74
C PHE A 41 -4.70 -6.11 0.47
N PHE A 42 -3.42 -6.09 0.13
CA PHE A 42 -2.92 -6.69 -1.11
C PHE A 42 -1.76 -7.67 -0.85
N ALA A 43 -1.44 -8.45 -1.87
CA ALA A 43 -0.19 -9.20 -1.95
C ALA A 43 0.61 -8.74 -3.16
N PRO A 44 1.93 -8.49 -3.03
CA PRO A 44 2.69 -7.82 -4.08
C PRO A 44 2.95 -8.69 -5.32
N TRP A 45 2.66 -9.99 -5.22
CA TRP A 45 2.71 -10.94 -6.33
C TRP A 45 1.34 -11.15 -6.99
N CYS A 46 0.27 -10.59 -6.45
CA CYS A 46 -1.08 -10.74 -7.00
C CYS A 46 -1.23 -9.91 -8.28
N GLY A 47 -1.59 -10.57 -9.39
CA GLY A 47 -1.82 -9.91 -10.68
C GLY A 47 -2.96 -8.91 -10.66
N HIS A 48 -4.06 -9.21 -9.95
CA HIS A 48 -5.21 -8.30 -9.85
C HIS A 48 -4.87 -7.03 -9.06
N CYS A 49 -4.09 -7.14 -7.98
CA CYS A 49 -3.64 -5.97 -7.21
C CYS A 49 -2.74 -5.06 -8.05
N LYS A 50 -1.81 -5.64 -8.82
CA LYS A 50 -0.97 -4.89 -9.77
C LYS A 50 -1.78 -4.14 -10.82
N ALA A 51 -2.88 -4.73 -11.28
CA ALA A 51 -3.79 -4.07 -12.22
C ALA A 51 -4.58 -2.92 -11.57
N LEU A 52 -4.84 -2.98 -10.25
CA LEU A 52 -5.55 -1.96 -9.50
C LEU A 52 -4.67 -0.76 -9.11
N THR A 53 -3.37 -0.98 -8.90
CA THR A 53 -2.37 0.04 -8.52
C THR A 53 -2.55 1.42 -9.18
N PRO A 54 -2.68 1.55 -10.52
CA PRO A 54 -2.80 2.88 -11.15
C PRO A 54 -4.08 3.63 -10.77
N GLU A 55 -5.18 2.92 -10.54
CA GLU A 55 -6.44 3.56 -10.15
C GLU A 55 -6.46 3.87 -8.65
N TYR A 56 -5.84 3.02 -7.83
CA TYR A 56 -5.68 3.27 -6.40
C TYR A 56 -4.76 4.47 -6.12
N ASP A 57 -3.66 4.62 -6.88
CA ASP A 57 -2.79 5.79 -6.82
C ASP A 57 -3.55 7.09 -7.15
N LYS A 58 -4.37 7.07 -8.22
CA LYS A 58 -5.20 8.24 -8.58
C LYS A 58 -6.19 8.59 -7.49
N ALA A 59 -6.84 7.59 -6.89
CA ALA A 59 -7.76 7.81 -5.79
C ALA A 59 -7.05 8.42 -4.57
N ALA A 60 -5.86 7.93 -4.23
CA ALA A 60 -5.04 8.49 -3.15
C ALA A 60 -4.68 9.96 -3.41
N THR A 61 -4.25 10.31 -4.63
CA THR A 61 -3.97 11.70 -5.00
C THR A 61 -5.21 12.59 -4.96
N ALA A 62 -6.37 12.08 -5.38
CA ALA A 62 -7.62 12.86 -5.40
C ALA A 62 -8.22 13.10 -4.01
N LEU A 63 -7.91 12.25 -3.04
CA LEU A 63 -8.47 12.26 -1.68
C LEU A 63 -7.47 12.71 -0.60
N LYS A 64 -6.29 13.20 -1.01
CA LYS A 64 -5.21 13.63 -0.12
C LYS A 64 -5.53 14.90 0.66
#